data_AF-A0A940JAI1-F1
#
_entry.id   AF-A0A940JAI1-F1
#
_cell.length_a   1.000
_cell.length_b   1.000
_cell.length_c   1.000
_cell.angle_alpha   90.00
_cell.angle_beta   90.00
_cell.angle_gamma   90.00
#
_symmetry.space_group_name_H-M   'P 1'
#
loop_
_entity.id
_entity.type
_entity.pdbx_description
1 polymer ?
#
loop_
_entity_poly.entity_id
_entity_poly.type
_entity_poly.pdbx_seq_one_letter_code
_entity_poly.pdbx_strand_id
1 'polypeptide(L)'
;MLLTTICNRYRFVIKIMQGNRFLTKTTGDVSGNTAENLSVATKTLRIMQFSAVFILGLCLQVAAAGHAQKMTFSGKDVSLNKIFAEVKKQTGFKTIYDRNLVNDQTVSISAEDIPLQEFLDKVLIPLSMNYVIENKTIFVREKIAPNLNQKLDGTLDNPPITGIIRDAEGNPLSGVNIVLKRTKRGVTTDANGRFSIEMGINEILVISSVGFNSREIRLDNFNAPLIVVLEKNVSPLDEVVINKGYYTEKQRYSVSNVGKVTSEEIRKQPVGNPLLALQGRVPGLFITQANGLPGGGVTVRIQGQNSIAKGSDPLYVIDGVPYISQLLPNYGSVLGTSGAFITGNPMSFINPADIESIEVLKDADATAIYGSRAANGAILITTKNGKVGQVKANLNVQTGLGKVSNKLPLLNLKEYLQMRYEALRNDALIPSSDPIASDPYIYAPDLTIWDTTHETD
;
A
#
# COMPACT_ATOMS: atom_id res chain seq x y z
N MET A 1 -2.84 13.31 28.86
CA MET A 1 -1.37 13.37 29.02
C MET A 1 -0.93 14.18 30.25
N LEU A 2 -1.50 15.36 30.52
CA LEU A 2 -1.17 16.16 31.73
C LEU A 2 -1.57 15.51 33.08
N LEU A 3 -2.71 14.81 33.16
CA LEU A 3 -3.16 14.17 34.40
C LEU A 3 -2.23 13.01 34.84
N THR A 4 -1.66 12.28 33.89
CA THR A 4 -0.79 11.13 34.16
C THR A 4 0.55 11.57 34.74
N THR A 5 1.07 12.71 34.30
CA THR A 5 2.33 13.30 34.80
C THR A 5 2.17 13.86 36.22
N ILE A 6 1.00 14.40 36.55
CA ILE A 6 0.68 14.89 37.89
C ILE A 6 0.53 13.71 38.87
N CYS A 7 -0.16 12.65 38.46
CA CYS A 7 -0.35 11.46 39.30
C CYS A 7 0.97 10.75 39.66
N ASN A 8 1.93 10.68 38.72
CA ASN A 8 3.24 10.09 38.97
C ASN A 8 4.14 10.93 39.89
N ARG A 9 4.01 12.28 39.87
CA ARG A 9 4.78 13.15 40.79
C ARG A 9 4.30 13.05 42.24
N TYR A 10 2.99 12.90 42.48
CA TYR A 10 2.47 12.77 43.84
C TYR A 10 2.71 11.38 44.46
N ARG A 11 2.80 10.32 43.63
CA ARG A 11 3.15 8.97 44.11
C ARG A 11 4.59 8.89 44.65
N PHE A 12 5.49 9.73 44.15
CA PHE A 12 6.88 9.82 44.63
C PHE A 12 6.97 10.50 46.01
N VAL A 13 6.16 11.53 46.25
CA VAL A 13 6.14 12.29 47.52
C VAL A 13 5.52 11.47 48.65
N ILE A 14 4.48 10.66 48.37
CA ILE A 14 3.87 9.77 49.37
C ILE A 14 4.84 8.65 49.79
N LYS A 15 5.71 8.17 48.87
CA LYS A 15 6.72 7.15 49.18
C LYS A 15 7.82 7.68 50.11
N ILE A 16 8.16 8.97 50.01
CA ILE A 16 9.11 9.63 50.93
C ILE A 16 8.48 9.81 52.33
N MET A 17 7.17 10.05 52.42
CA MET A 17 6.48 10.16 53.71
C MET A 17 6.35 8.81 54.47
N GLN A 18 6.29 7.67 53.77
CA GLN A 18 6.28 6.36 54.42
C GLN A 18 7.67 5.85 54.83
N GLY A 19 8.74 6.31 54.17
CA GLY A 19 10.12 5.90 54.46
C GLY A 19 10.73 6.50 55.73
N ASN A 20 10.20 7.63 56.22
CA ASN A 20 10.78 8.37 57.34
C ASN A 20 10.42 7.84 58.75
N ARG A 21 9.72 6.69 58.84
CA ARG A 21 9.34 6.08 60.13
C ARG A 21 10.30 5.01 60.65
N PHE A 22 11.42 4.74 59.97
CA PHE A 22 12.25 3.56 60.26
C PHE A 22 13.72 3.79 60.61
N LEU A 23 14.18 5.03 60.84
CA LEU A 23 15.58 5.29 61.17
C LEU A 23 15.73 6.22 62.38
N THR A 24 15.49 5.69 63.58
CA THR A 24 16.05 6.26 64.82
C THR A 24 16.43 5.15 65.80
N LYS A 25 17.53 4.45 65.52
CA LYS A 25 18.30 3.71 66.52
C LYS A 25 19.75 3.60 66.01
N THR A 26 20.63 4.45 66.54
CA THR A 26 22.04 4.19 66.93
C THR A 26 22.76 5.50 67.26
N THR A 27 23.07 5.68 68.55
CA THR A 27 24.29 6.26 69.17
C THR A 27 25.03 7.43 68.50
N GLY A 28 25.22 8.51 69.27
CA GLY A 28 26.27 9.51 69.05
C GLY A 28 26.00 10.84 69.75
N ASP A 29 26.65 11.05 70.88
CA ASP A 29 26.62 12.24 71.75
C ASP A 29 27.21 13.49 71.05
N VAL A 30 26.40 14.53 70.82
CA VAL A 30 26.86 15.93 70.68
C VAL A 30 25.77 16.87 71.19
N SER A 31 26.16 17.71 72.15
CA SER A 31 25.40 18.79 72.78
C SER A 31 24.91 19.87 71.79
N GLY A 32 23.65 20.31 71.97
CA GLY A 32 23.17 21.63 71.54
C GLY A 32 22.06 21.64 70.48
N ASN A 33 20.90 22.20 70.83
CA ASN A 33 19.83 22.67 69.92
C ASN A 33 18.95 21.65 69.15
N THR A 34 18.61 20.52 69.74
CA THR A 34 17.62 19.60 69.15
C THR A 34 16.14 19.92 69.47
N ALA A 35 15.85 20.72 70.51
CA ALA A 35 14.46 21.02 70.88
C ALA A 35 13.79 22.13 70.03
N GLU A 36 14.57 23.08 69.50
CA GLU A 36 14.03 24.21 68.73
C GLU A 36 13.64 23.82 67.30
N ASN A 37 14.36 22.87 66.69
CA ASN A 37 14.16 22.44 65.30
C ASN A 37 12.93 21.54 65.09
N LEU A 38 12.50 20.79 66.12
CA LEU A 38 11.25 19.99 66.07
C LEU A 38 9.99 20.86 66.09
N SER A 39 10.04 22.01 66.77
CA SER A 39 8.96 23.02 66.78
C SER A 39 8.75 23.61 65.38
N VAL A 40 9.84 23.97 64.70
CA VAL A 40 9.80 24.57 63.36
C VAL A 40 9.29 23.56 62.31
N ALA A 41 9.74 22.30 62.35
CA ALA A 41 9.28 21.25 61.43
C ALA A 41 7.79 20.90 61.59
N THR A 42 7.27 20.92 62.82
CA THR A 42 5.84 20.68 63.08
C THR A 42 4.99 21.87 62.62
N LYS A 43 5.53 23.09 62.73
CA LYS A 43 4.90 24.33 62.29
C LYS A 43 4.84 24.43 60.76
N THR A 44 5.89 24.03 60.05
CA THR A 44 5.90 23.99 58.57
C THR A 44 4.97 22.90 58.02
N LEU A 45 4.85 21.75 58.69
CA LEU A 45 3.93 20.68 58.28
C LEU A 45 2.46 21.12 58.40
N ARG A 46 2.09 21.83 59.49
CA ARG A 46 0.74 22.39 59.63
C ARG A 46 0.44 23.45 58.58
N ILE A 47 1.40 24.31 58.25
CA ILE A 47 1.24 25.32 57.19
C ILE A 47 1.02 24.65 55.82
N MET A 48 1.71 23.55 55.52
CA MET A 48 1.51 22.77 54.29
C MET A 48 0.12 22.11 54.22
N GLN A 49 -0.41 21.64 55.35
CA GLN A 49 -1.75 21.05 55.43
C GLN A 49 -2.84 22.12 55.23
N PHE A 50 -2.70 23.29 55.86
CA PHE A 50 -3.65 24.39 55.70
C PHE A 50 -3.62 24.97 54.27
N SER A 51 -2.45 25.10 53.65
CA SER A 51 -2.35 25.56 52.26
C SER A 51 -2.94 24.56 51.27
N ALA A 52 -2.78 23.25 51.51
CA ALA A 52 -3.41 22.21 50.69
C ALA A 52 -4.95 22.25 50.79
N VAL A 53 -5.51 22.46 51.98
CA VAL A 53 -6.97 22.62 52.18
C VAL A 53 -7.48 23.89 51.51
N PHE A 54 -6.73 24.99 51.58
CA PHE A 54 -7.08 26.25 50.93
C PHE A 54 -7.09 26.12 49.40
N ILE A 55 -6.07 25.45 48.83
CA ILE A 55 -5.99 25.19 47.39
C ILE A 55 -7.12 24.25 46.94
N LEU A 56 -7.44 23.22 47.73
CA LEU A 56 -8.57 22.32 47.44
C LEU A 56 -9.91 23.08 47.45
N GLY A 57 -10.11 23.98 48.42
CA GLY A 57 -11.29 24.85 48.51
C GLY A 57 -11.41 25.80 47.31
N LEU A 58 -10.29 26.39 46.86
CA LEU A 58 -10.24 27.23 45.66
C LEU A 58 -10.55 26.44 44.38
N CYS A 59 -10.05 25.20 44.26
CA CYS A 59 -10.37 24.33 43.12
C CYS A 59 -11.84 23.90 43.07
N LEU A 60 -12.50 23.78 44.23
CA LEU A 60 -13.93 23.44 44.32
C LEU A 60 -14.84 24.60 43.87
N GLN A 61 -14.40 25.86 43.97
CA GLN A 61 -15.17 27.01 43.46
C GLN A 61 -15.12 27.16 41.93
N VAL A 62 -14.23 26.45 41.24
CA VAL A 62 -14.12 26.47 39.76
C VAL A 62 -15.17 25.57 39.10
N ALA A 63 -15.91 24.75 39.85
CA ALA A 63 -16.87 23.79 39.30
C ALA A 63 -18.30 24.33 39.07
N ALA A 64 -18.60 25.59 39.38
CA ALA A 64 -19.97 26.12 39.32
C ALA A 64 -20.06 27.48 38.59
N ALA A 65 -19.70 27.50 37.31
CA ALA A 65 -20.23 28.45 36.32
C ALA A 65 -19.88 27.95 34.91
N GLY A 66 -20.45 26.81 34.52
CA GLY A 66 -20.44 26.44 33.10
C GLY A 66 -21.15 27.53 32.31
N HIS A 67 -20.45 28.20 31.40
CA HIS A 67 -21.03 29.16 30.47
C HIS A 67 -22.03 28.44 29.54
N ALA A 68 -23.24 28.18 30.03
CA ALA A 68 -24.37 27.91 29.18
C ALA A 68 -24.66 29.22 28.44
N GLN A 69 -24.47 29.21 27.11
CA GLN A 69 -24.79 30.37 26.30
C GLN A 69 -26.30 30.52 26.29
N LYS A 70 -26.77 31.49 27.06
CA LYS A 70 -28.17 31.84 27.16
C LYS A 70 -28.56 32.74 26.00
N MET A 71 -29.80 32.61 25.55
CA MET A 71 -30.28 33.29 24.37
C MET A 71 -31.65 33.91 24.63
N THR A 72 -31.79 35.16 24.21
CA THR A 72 -33.03 35.93 24.35
C THR A 72 -33.46 36.40 22.97
N PHE A 73 -34.63 35.94 22.54
CA PHE A 73 -35.22 36.29 21.26
C PHE A 73 -36.74 36.21 21.32
N SER A 74 -37.41 37.28 20.89
CA SER A 74 -38.86 37.34 20.79
C SER A 74 -39.26 37.89 19.43
N GLY A 75 -40.15 37.19 18.74
CA GLY A 75 -40.64 37.58 17.43
C GLY A 75 -41.81 36.71 16.97
N LYS A 76 -42.77 37.35 16.30
CA LYS A 76 -43.92 36.69 15.67
C LYS A 76 -43.66 36.52 14.18
N ASP A 77 -43.94 35.32 13.66
CA ASP A 77 -43.83 34.93 12.25
C ASP A 77 -42.47 35.26 11.61
N VAL A 78 -41.39 34.91 12.32
CA VAL A 78 -40.02 35.17 11.87
C VAL A 78 -39.50 34.01 11.03
N SER A 79 -38.81 34.32 9.93
CA SER A 79 -38.15 33.29 9.11
C SER A 79 -36.99 32.61 9.86
N LEU A 80 -36.85 31.30 9.67
CA LEU A 80 -35.77 30.52 10.29
C LEU A 80 -34.38 31.06 9.96
N ASN A 81 -34.17 31.57 8.74
CA ASN A 81 -32.93 32.23 8.33
C ASN A 81 -32.54 33.39 9.27
N LYS A 82 -33.52 34.20 9.68
CA LYS A 82 -33.31 35.32 10.62
C LYS A 82 -33.05 34.83 12.04
N ILE A 83 -33.76 33.77 12.47
CA ILE A 83 -33.53 33.13 13.77
C ILE A 83 -32.10 32.58 13.86
N PHE A 84 -31.64 31.85 12.84
CA PHE A 84 -30.29 31.30 12.79
C PHE A 84 -29.20 32.37 12.73
N ALA A 85 -29.46 33.50 12.07
CA ALA A 85 -28.56 34.64 12.08
C ALA A 85 -28.41 35.23 13.50
N GLU A 86 -29.50 35.29 14.26
CA GLU A 86 -29.47 35.79 15.64
C GLU A 86 -28.82 34.78 16.60
N VAL A 87 -29.06 33.48 16.40
CA VAL A 87 -28.33 32.40 17.10
C VAL A 87 -26.83 32.59 16.91
N LYS A 88 -26.36 32.79 15.67
CA LYS A 88 -24.94 33.03 15.38
C LYS A 88 -24.42 34.30 16.07
N LYS A 89 -25.21 35.36 16.11
CA LYS A 89 -24.82 36.64 16.71
C LYS A 89 -24.67 36.57 18.23
N GLN A 90 -25.58 35.88 18.94
CA GLN A 90 -25.57 35.81 20.41
C GLN A 90 -24.68 34.67 20.95
N THR A 91 -24.61 33.54 20.25
CA THR A 91 -23.93 32.32 20.74
C THR A 91 -22.62 32.02 20.01
N GLY A 92 -22.42 32.59 18.81
CA GLY A 92 -21.27 32.29 17.95
C GLY A 92 -21.35 30.95 17.21
N PHE A 93 -22.44 30.18 17.36
CA PHE A 93 -22.65 28.92 16.66
C PHE A 93 -23.06 29.16 15.20
N LYS A 94 -22.47 28.40 14.26
CA LYS A 94 -22.88 28.42 12.85
C LYS A 94 -23.92 27.35 12.60
N THR A 95 -24.95 27.65 11.84
CA THR A 95 -26.00 26.68 11.48
C THR A 95 -25.84 26.24 10.03
N ILE A 96 -25.84 24.93 9.78
CA ILE A 96 -25.83 24.31 8.45
C ILE A 96 -27.14 23.53 8.28
N TYR A 97 -27.80 23.73 7.15
CA TYR A 97 -29.10 23.14 6.84
C TYR A 97 -29.31 23.06 5.33
N ASP A 98 -30.22 22.18 4.90
CA ASP A 98 -30.69 22.13 3.52
C ASP A 98 -31.58 23.34 3.23
N ARG A 99 -31.31 24.06 2.15
CA ARG A 99 -32.04 25.27 1.75
C ARG A 99 -33.51 24.96 1.44
N ASN A 100 -33.80 23.78 0.90
CA ASN A 100 -35.16 23.36 0.55
C ASN A 100 -36.03 23.07 1.78
N LEU A 101 -35.39 22.77 2.92
CA LEU A 101 -36.07 22.44 4.17
C LEU A 101 -36.51 23.69 4.96
N VAL A 102 -35.81 24.82 4.78
CA VAL A 102 -35.88 25.97 5.69
C VAL A 102 -36.49 27.23 5.07
N ASN A 103 -36.45 27.38 3.74
CA ASN A 103 -36.72 28.67 3.09
C ASN A 103 -38.15 29.21 3.24
N ASP A 104 -39.14 28.35 3.45
CA ASP A 104 -40.57 28.73 3.48
C ASP A 104 -41.21 28.64 4.88
N GLN A 105 -40.40 28.36 5.92
CA GLN A 105 -40.92 28.15 7.28
C GLN A 105 -40.70 29.36 8.19
N THR A 106 -41.78 29.79 8.84
CA THR A 106 -41.78 30.85 9.86
C THR A 106 -42.18 30.27 11.21
N VAL A 107 -41.59 30.81 12.28
CA VAL A 107 -41.88 30.41 13.65
C VAL A 107 -42.11 31.65 14.50
N SER A 108 -43.15 31.59 15.33
CA SER A 108 -43.41 32.56 16.39
C SER A 108 -42.81 32.01 17.68
N ILE A 109 -41.83 32.70 18.26
CA ILE A 109 -41.15 32.30 19.49
C ILE A 109 -40.98 33.49 20.43
N SER A 110 -41.20 33.26 21.72
CA SER A 110 -40.83 34.17 22.80
C SER A 110 -39.94 33.39 23.77
N ALA A 111 -38.68 33.79 23.84
CA ALA A 111 -37.66 33.15 24.66
C ALA A 111 -36.84 34.23 25.38
N GLU A 112 -36.73 34.11 26.69
CA GLU A 112 -35.94 35.01 27.54
C GLU A 112 -35.01 34.18 28.42
N ASP A 113 -33.70 34.43 28.31
CA ASP A 113 -32.65 33.82 29.12
C ASP A 113 -32.61 32.28 29.12
N ILE A 114 -32.98 31.64 28.00
CA ILE A 114 -33.00 30.17 27.91
C ILE A 114 -31.71 29.60 27.31
N PRO A 115 -31.29 28.37 27.68
CA PRO A 115 -30.15 27.71 27.06
C PRO A 115 -30.36 27.46 25.56
N LEU A 116 -29.27 27.53 24.77
CA LEU A 116 -29.32 27.33 23.31
C LEU A 116 -30.02 26.04 22.87
N GLN A 117 -29.80 24.91 23.57
CA GLN A 117 -30.48 23.65 23.24
C GLN A 117 -31.99 23.74 23.42
N GLU A 118 -32.46 24.29 24.54
CA GLU A 118 -33.88 24.49 24.80
C GLU A 118 -34.50 25.47 23.79
N PHE A 119 -33.76 26.50 23.39
CA PHE A 119 -34.19 27.40 22.32
C PHE A 119 -34.38 26.67 20.98
N LEU A 120 -33.39 25.86 20.57
CA LEU A 120 -33.45 25.09 19.32
C LEU A 120 -34.58 24.07 19.35
N ASP A 121 -34.82 23.43 20.50
CA ASP A 121 -35.94 22.51 20.70
C ASP A 121 -37.28 23.21 20.44
N LYS A 122 -37.48 24.41 20.99
CA LYS A 122 -38.72 25.20 20.78
C LYS A 122 -38.91 25.67 19.35
N VAL A 123 -37.84 25.91 18.61
CA VAL A 123 -37.92 26.36 17.20
C VAL A 123 -38.09 25.18 16.24
N LEU A 124 -37.33 24.10 16.42
CA LEU A 124 -37.16 23.04 15.41
C LEU A 124 -38.09 21.84 15.60
N ILE A 125 -38.45 21.50 16.84
CA ILE A 125 -39.34 20.34 17.10
C ILE A 125 -40.76 20.55 16.53
N PRO A 126 -41.39 21.73 16.67
CA PRO A 126 -42.72 21.98 16.07
C PRO A 126 -42.72 21.85 14.54
N LEU A 127 -41.56 22.07 13.91
CA LEU A 127 -41.37 21.97 12.46
C LEU A 127 -40.96 20.57 11.99
N SER A 128 -41.02 19.57 12.88
CA SER A 128 -40.55 18.21 12.60
C SER A 128 -39.09 18.18 12.11
N MET A 129 -38.23 18.98 12.72
CA MET A 129 -36.78 18.96 12.48
C MET A 129 -36.03 18.48 13.72
N ASN A 130 -34.85 17.93 13.49
CA ASN A 130 -33.90 17.55 14.54
C ASN A 130 -32.54 18.20 14.25
N TYR A 131 -31.71 18.35 15.28
CA TYR A 131 -30.38 18.95 15.13
C TYR A 131 -29.29 18.16 15.85
N VAL A 132 -28.05 18.36 15.41
CA VAL A 132 -26.83 17.85 16.07
C VAL A 132 -25.86 19.01 16.22
N ILE A 133 -25.26 19.15 17.40
CA ILE A 133 -24.27 20.18 17.69
C ILE A 133 -22.89 19.53 17.72
N GLU A 134 -22.02 19.91 16.78
CA GLU A 134 -20.62 19.47 16.72
C GLU A 134 -19.69 20.65 16.42
N ASN A 135 -18.60 20.81 17.18
CA ASN A 135 -17.54 21.79 16.91
C ASN A 135 -18.06 23.22 16.60
N LYS A 136 -18.94 23.75 17.47
CA LYS A 136 -19.60 25.07 17.30
C LYS A 136 -20.47 25.22 16.04
N THR A 137 -20.87 24.09 15.45
CA THR A 137 -21.74 24.03 14.28
C THR A 137 -23.01 23.24 14.62
N ILE A 138 -24.16 23.79 14.26
CA ILE A 138 -25.48 23.17 14.43
C ILE A 138 -25.89 22.63 13.06
N PHE A 139 -26.05 21.32 12.95
CA PHE A 139 -26.56 20.65 11.76
C PHE A 139 -28.06 20.39 11.92
N VAL A 140 -28.90 21.01 11.09
CA VAL A 140 -30.35 20.81 11.11
C VAL A 140 -30.74 19.83 10.01
N ARG A 141 -31.60 18.87 10.34
CA ARG A 141 -32.12 17.84 9.44
C ARG A 141 -33.60 17.59 9.69
N GLU A 142 -34.30 17.07 8.69
CA GLU A 142 -35.68 16.63 8.85
C GLU A 142 -35.74 15.47 9.87
N LYS A 143 -36.74 15.52 10.75
CA LYS A 143 -37.02 14.44 11.69
C LYS A 143 -37.73 13.33 10.92
N ILE A 144 -36.98 12.31 10.54
CA ILE A 144 -37.54 11.07 10.02
C ILE A 144 -38.31 10.40 11.17
N ALA A 145 -39.64 10.54 11.18
CA ALA A 145 -40.47 9.76 12.09
C ALA A 145 -40.36 8.28 11.69
N PRO A 146 -40.11 7.34 12.63
CA PRO A 146 -40.40 5.94 12.36
C PRO A 146 -41.90 5.84 12.08
N ASN A 147 -42.27 5.43 10.87
CA ASN A 147 -43.66 5.24 10.48
C ASN A 147 -44.30 4.18 11.39
N LEU A 148 -45.05 4.62 12.40
CA LEU A 148 -45.76 3.77 13.36
C LEU A 148 -47.17 3.39 12.89
N ASN A 149 -47.41 3.36 11.58
CA ASN A 149 -48.70 2.95 11.02
C ASN A 149 -48.52 2.06 9.79
N GLN A 150 -48.26 0.77 10.03
CA GLN A 150 -48.84 -0.29 9.22
C GLN A 150 -48.93 -1.56 10.04
N LYS A 151 -50.05 -1.73 10.75
CA LYS A 151 -50.53 -3.05 11.12
C LYS A 151 -51.57 -3.42 10.08
N LEU A 152 -51.19 -4.29 9.13
CA LEU A 152 -52.06 -5.19 8.38
C LEU A 152 -51.19 -6.27 7.72
N ASP A 153 -51.39 -7.48 8.23
CA ASP A 153 -51.28 -8.79 7.60
C ASP A 153 -49.92 -9.38 7.18
N GLY A 154 -49.42 -10.24 8.08
CA GLY A 154 -48.90 -11.56 7.73
C GLY A 154 -47.54 -11.60 7.04
N THR A 155 -46.44 -11.41 7.77
CA THR A 155 -45.14 -12.01 7.44
C THR A 155 -44.38 -12.35 8.71
N LEU A 156 -43.63 -13.44 8.66
CA LEU A 156 -42.74 -13.93 9.72
C LEU A 156 -41.87 -12.78 10.24
N ASP A 157 -41.86 -12.56 11.56
CA ASP A 157 -40.85 -11.74 12.25
C ASP A 157 -39.49 -12.39 12.00
N ASN A 158 -38.82 -12.01 10.91
CA ASN A 158 -37.43 -12.37 10.72
C ASN A 158 -36.64 -11.62 11.80
N PRO A 159 -35.91 -12.32 12.69
CA PRO A 159 -35.11 -11.66 13.70
C PRO A 159 -34.11 -10.70 13.05
N PRO A 160 -33.85 -9.53 13.63
CA PRO A 160 -32.87 -8.60 13.10
C PRO A 160 -31.50 -9.28 13.06
N ILE A 161 -30.80 -9.11 11.94
CA ILE A 161 -29.47 -9.69 11.78
C ILE A 161 -28.51 -8.87 12.60
N THR A 162 -27.84 -9.55 13.53
CA THR A 162 -26.81 -8.96 14.37
C THR A 162 -25.43 -9.38 13.88
N GLY A 163 -24.45 -8.51 14.07
CA GLY A 163 -23.09 -8.82 13.68
C GLY A 163 -22.06 -7.89 14.31
N ILE A 164 -20.79 -8.18 14.05
CA ILE A 164 -19.64 -7.37 14.44
C ILE A 164 -18.73 -7.15 13.24
N ILE A 165 -18.28 -5.92 13.07
CA ILE A 165 -17.32 -5.52 12.05
C ILE A 165 -15.97 -5.29 12.69
N ARG A 166 -14.94 -5.89 12.11
CA ARG A 166 -13.55 -5.80 12.57
C ARG A 166 -12.59 -5.45 11.42
N ASP A 167 -11.42 -4.93 11.77
CA ASP A 167 -10.29 -4.84 10.84
C ASP A 167 -9.55 -6.19 10.71
N ALA A 168 -8.58 -6.25 9.79
CA ALA A 168 -7.74 -7.42 9.58
C ALA A 168 -6.90 -7.78 10.82
N GLU A 169 -6.64 -6.80 11.70
CA GLU A 169 -5.94 -6.95 12.96
C GLU A 169 -6.84 -7.42 14.12
N GLY A 170 -8.15 -7.58 13.88
CA GLY A 170 -9.14 -8.07 14.84
C GLY A 170 -9.77 -7.01 15.75
N ASN A 171 -9.45 -5.73 15.57
CA ASN A 171 -10.04 -4.62 16.32
C ASN A 171 -11.46 -4.32 15.82
N PRO A 172 -12.42 -4.03 16.72
CA PRO A 172 -13.77 -3.63 16.32
C PRO A 172 -13.77 -2.26 15.64
N LEU A 173 -14.57 -2.12 14.57
CA LEU A 173 -14.68 -0.89 13.79
C LEU A 173 -15.99 -0.16 14.08
N SER A 174 -15.89 1.01 14.71
CA SER A 174 -17.01 1.92 14.99
C SER A 174 -17.33 2.83 13.81
N GLY A 175 -18.61 3.20 13.65
CA GLY A 175 -19.06 4.17 12.63
C GLY A 175 -19.02 3.65 11.19
N VAL A 176 -18.95 2.32 10.99
CA VAL A 176 -19.04 1.69 9.67
C VAL A 176 -20.48 1.78 9.17
N ASN A 177 -20.67 2.20 7.91
CA ASN A 177 -21.98 2.32 7.29
C ASN A 177 -22.39 1.00 6.63
N ILE A 178 -23.55 0.47 7.01
CA ILE A 178 -24.11 -0.79 6.53
C ILE A 178 -25.45 -0.48 5.88
N VAL A 179 -25.53 -0.61 4.55
CA VAL A 179 -26.71 -0.24 3.78
C VAL A 179 -27.20 -1.43 2.97
N LEU A 180 -28.52 -1.62 2.88
CA LEU A 180 -29.10 -2.62 1.99
C LEU A 180 -29.05 -2.11 0.55
N LYS A 181 -28.36 -2.80 -0.37
CA LYS A 181 -28.02 -2.31 -1.73
C LYS A 181 -29.19 -1.71 -2.52
N ARG A 182 -30.40 -2.22 -2.31
CA ARG A 182 -31.63 -1.81 -3.03
C ARG A 182 -32.53 -0.85 -2.26
N THR A 183 -32.25 -0.58 -0.99
CA THR A 183 -33.08 0.29 -0.16
C THR A 183 -32.24 1.40 0.47
N LYS A 184 -32.87 2.48 0.93
CA LYS A 184 -32.17 3.52 1.71
C LYS A 184 -32.04 3.14 3.19
N ARG A 185 -32.42 1.91 3.57
CA ARG A 185 -32.31 1.43 4.95
C ARG A 185 -30.87 1.02 5.21
N GLY A 186 -30.33 1.54 6.30
CA GLY A 186 -28.99 1.23 6.74
C GLY A 186 -28.80 1.59 8.21
N VAL A 187 -27.77 1.01 8.81
CA VAL A 187 -27.37 1.23 10.20
C VAL A 187 -25.88 1.51 10.27
N THR A 188 -25.43 2.07 11.38
CA THR A 188 -24.01 2.28 11.66
C THR A 188 -23.56 1.40 12.81
N THR A 189 -22.30 0.97 12.81
CA THR A 189 -21.76 0.20 13.94
C THR A 189 -21.54 1.07 15.17
N ASP A 190 -21.75 0.46 16.34
CA ASP A 190 -21.46 1.06 17.65
C ASP A 190 -19.96 1.09 17.97
N ALA A 191 -19.59 1.61 19.15
CA ALA A 191 -18.21 1.70 19.63
C ALA A 191 -17.49 0.34 19.74
N ASN A 192 -18.24 -0.76 19.84
CA ASN A 192 -17.73 -2.13 19.89
C ASN A 192 -17.81 -2.84 18.52
N GLY A 193 -18.08 -2.09 17.44
CA GLY A 193 -18.20 -2.59 16.08
C GLY A 193 -19.46 -3.41 15.83
N ARG A 194 -20.43 -3.42 16.74
CA ARG A 194 -21.67 -4.21 16.62
C ARG A 194 -22.71 -3.46 15.82
N PHE A 195 -23.52 -4.20 15.08
CA PHE A 195 -24.69 -3.68 14.38
C PHE A 195 -25.87 -4.64 14.48
N SER A 196 -27.06 -4.09 14.26
CA SER A 196 -28.32 -4.83 14.17
C SER A 196 -29.14 -4.22 13.04
N ILE A 197 -29.46 -4.99 12.00
CA ILE A 197 -30.24 -4.51 10.84
C ILE A 197 -31.36 -5.50 10.52
N GLU A 198 -32.55 -4.96 10.31
CA GLU A 198 -33.69 -5.72 9.81
C GLU A 198 -33.60 -5.83 8.29
N MET A 199 -33.58 -7.05 7.78
CA MET A 199 -33.49 -7.32 6.35
C MET A 199 -34.29 -8.55 5.94
N GLY A 200 -34.76 -8.54 4.70
CA GLY A 200 -35.50 -9.64 4.09
C GLY A 200 -34.59 -10.75 3.55
N ILE A 201 -35.19 -11.89 3.22
CA ILE A 201 -34.52 -13.01 2.56
C ILE A 201 -33.99 -12.54 1.18
N ASN A 202 -32.74 -12.92 0.84
CA ASN A 202 -32.04 -12.55 -0.41
C ASN A 202 -31.65 -11.07 -0.59
N GLU A 203 -31.59 -10.27 0.48
CA GLU A 203 -31.04 -8.91 0.39
C GLU A 203 -29.50 -8.89 0.49
N ILE A 204 -28.87 -7.87 -0.13
CA ILE A 204 -27.40 -7.68 -0.14
C ILE A 204 -27.04 -6.51 0.78
N LEU A 205 -26.15 -6.77 1.74
CA LEU A 205 -25.55 -5.76 2.59
C LEU A 205 -24.33 -5.16 1.90
N VAL A 206 -24.29 -3.83 1.81
CA VAL A 206 -23.13 -3.05 1.38
C VAL A 206 -22.53 -2.41 2.62
N ILE A 207 -21.32 -2.83 2.95
CA ILE A 207 -20.60 -2.38 4.12
C ILE A 207 -19.48 -1.47 3.65
N SER A 208 -19.45 -0.25 4.16
CA SER A 208 -18.49 0.78 3.73
C SER A 208 -18.00 1.59 4.93
N SER A 209 -16.71 1.91 4.93
CA SER A 209 -16.09 2.77 5.93
C SER A 209 -14.99 3.59 5.29
N VAL A 210 -14.74 4.80 5.81
CA VAL A 210 -13.68 5.66 5.33
C VAL A 210 -12.33 4.99 5.60
N GLY A 211 -11.51 4.81 4.56
CA GLY A 211 -10.20 4.15 4.67
C GLY A 211 -10.24 2.62 4.58
N PHE A 212 -11.39 2.02 4.24
CA PHE A 212 -11.55 0.57 4.05
C PHE A 212 -12.17 0.24 2.70
N ASN A 213 -11.91 -0.96 2.18
CA ASN A 213 -12.54 -1.48 0.97
C ASN A 213 -14.00 -1.81 1.25
N SER A 214 -14.91 -1.32 0.40
CA SER A 214 -16.33 -1.66 0.50
C SER A 214 -16.54 -3.15 0.23
N ARG A 215 -17.39 -3.79 1.03
CA ARG A 215 -17.68 -5.22 0.92
C ARG A 215 -19.17 -5.45 0.74
N GLU A 216 -19.52 -6.30 -0.22
CA GLU A 216 -20.90 -6.75 -0.43
C GLU A 216 -21.07 -8.16 0.12
N ILE A 217 -22.13 -8.38 0.91
CA ILE A 217 -22.45 -9.68 1.50
C ILE A 217 -23.90 -10.01 1.20
N ARG A 218 -24.12 -11.15 0.55
CA ARG A 218 -25.44 -11.76 0.40
C ARG A 218 -25.65 -12.76 1.53
N LEU A 219 -26.78 -12.65 2.23
CA LEU A 219 -27.10 -13.54 3.35
C LEU A 219 -28.14 -14.57 2.94
N ASP A 220 -27.76 -15.83 3.06
CA ASP A 220 -28.59 -17.00 2.72
C ASP A 220 -29.15 -17.69 3.98
N ASN A 221 -28.66 -17.35 5.19
CA ASN A 221 -29.09 -17.92 6.48
C ASN A 221 -29.09 -16.85 7.59
N PHE A 222 -30.14 -16.81 8.41
CA PHE A 222 -30.45 -15.75 9.39
C PHE A 222 -30.09 -16.11 10.85
N ASN A 223 -29.59 -17.33 11.10
CA ASN A 223 -29.52 -17.87 12.47
C ASN A 223 -28.19 -17.65 13.23
N ALA A 224 -27.22 -16.90 12.69
CA ALA A 224 -25.91 -16.70 13.33
C ALA A 224 -25.42 -15.24 13.27
N PRO A 225 -24.69 -14.76 14.30
CA PRO A 225 -24.11 -13.42 14.30
C PRO A 225 -23.07 -13.29 13.19
N LEU A 226 -23.22 -12.28 12.33
CA LEU A 226 -22.33 -12.06 11.20
C LEU A 226 -21.02 -11.41 11.66
N ILE A 227 -19.89 -12.06 11.40
CA ILE A 227 -18.57 -11.47 11.62
C ILE A 227 -18.00 -11.03 10.27
N VAL A 228 -17.81 -9.72 10.10
CA VAL A 228 -17.26 -9.15 8.87
C VAL A 228 -15.90 -8.53 9.15
N VAL A 229 -14.90 -8.95 8.38
CA VAL A 229 -13.60 -8.30 8.36
C VAL A 229 -13.55 -7.35 7.17
N LEU A 230 -13.24 -6.07 7.43
CA LEU A 230 -12.95 -5.07 6.41
C LEU A 230 -11.45 -4.90 6.26
N GLU A 231 -10.99 -4.93 5.03
CA GLU A 231 -9.60 -4.67 4.69
C GLU A 231 -9.39 -3.17 4.49
N LYS A 232 -8.29 -2.63 5.02
CA LYS A 232 -7.93 -1.23 4.81
C LYS A 232 -7.74 -0.97 3.32
N ASN A 233 -8.29 0.14 2.84
CA ASN A 233 -8.06 0.63 1.50
C ASN A 233 -6.71 1.34 1.49
N VAL A 234 -5.66 0.57 1.20
CA VAL A 234 -4.31 1.10 1.02
C VAL A 234 -4.21 1.60 -0.42
N SER A 235 -3.85 2.86 -0.61
CA SER A 235 -3.56 3.37 -1.96
C SER A 235 -2.49 2.49 -2.62
N PRO A 236 -2.59 2.16 -3.91
CA PRO A 236 -1.56 1.37 -4.61
C PRO A 236 -0.15 1.98 -4.46
N LEU A 237 -0.06 3.31 -4.33
CA LEU A 237 1.19 4.04 -4.14
C LEU A 237 1.77 3.92 -2.72
N ASP A 238 0.96 3.56 -1.73
CA ASP A 238 1.39 3.34 -0.35
C ASP A 238 1.81 1.88 -0.09
N GLU A 239 1.43 0.95 -0.99
CA GLU A 239 1.80 -0.47 -0.97
C GLU A 239 3.11 -0.74 -1.73
N VAL A 240 3.35 -0.03 -2.84
CA VAL A 240 4.56 -0.27 -3.65
C VAL A 240 5.80 0.24 -2.93
N VAL A 241 6.52 -0.70 -2.32
CA VAL A 241 7.84 -0.50 -1.73
C VAL A 241 8.90 -0.69 -2.81
N ILE A 242 9.68 0.35 -3.09
CA ILE A 242 10.82 0.32 -4.01
C ILE A 242 12.07 -0.08 -3.23
N ASN A 243 12.83 -1.02 -3.76
CA ASN A 243 14.18 -1.30 -3.29
C ASN A 243 15.18 -0.41 -4.04
N LYS A 244 15.97 0.40 -3.31
CA LYS A 244 17.10 1.19 -3.86
C LYS A 244 18.45 0.57 -3.50
N GLY A 245 18.47 -0.69 -3.06
CA GLY A 245 19.65 -1.44 -2.64
C GLY A 245 19.60 -1.76 -1.16
N TYR A 246 20.10 -0.83 -0.35
CA TYR A 246 20.23 -1.02 1.10
C TYR A 246 19.04 -0.50 1.91
N TYR A 247 18.12 0.22 1.27
CA TYR A 247 16.90 0.70 1.91
C TYR A 247 15.71 0.62 0.97
N THR A 248 14.55 0.50 1.60
CA THR A 248 13.27 0.41 0.92
C THR A 248 12.43 1.64 1.22
N GLU A 249 11.82 2.22 0.19
CA GLU A 249 11.00 3.42 0.31
C GLU A 249 9.65 3.24 -0.39
N LYS A 250 8.57 3.82 0.13
CA LYS A 250 7.29 3.81 -0.57
C LYS A 250 7.36 4.67 -1.84
N GLN A 251 6.74 4.21 -2.91
CA GLN A 251 6.72 4.91 -4.21
C GLN A 251 6.31 6.38 -4.07
N ARG A 252 5.34 6.67 -3.19
CA ARG A 252 4.88 8.03 -2.91
C ARG A 252 5.96 8.99 -2.39
N TYR A 253 6.95 8.50 -1.66
CA TYR A 253 8.01 9.33 -1.05
C TYR A 253 9.27 9.39 -1.92
N SER A 254 9.42 8.48 -2.88
CA SER A 254 10.57 8.44 -3.77
C SER A 254 10.58 9.61 -4.75
N VAL A 255 11.67 10.38 -4.73
CA VAL A 255 11.97 11.42 -5.74
C VAL A 255 12.68 10.86 -6.98
N SER A 256 13.15 9.62 -6.92
CA SER A 256 13.96 8.98 -7.96
C SER A 256 13.09 8.18 -8.95
N ASN A 257 13.50 8.13 -10.23
CA ASN A 257 12.83 7.32 -11.25
C ASN A 257 13.29 5.85 -11.19
N VAL A 258 12.49 5.03 -10.51
CA VAL A 258 12.70 3.59 -10.41
C VAL A 258 11.54 2.85 -11.06
N GLY A 259 11.84 1.91 -11.96
CA GLY A 259 10.84 0.99 -12.49
C GLY A 259 10.83 -0.29 -11.67
N LYS A 260 9.68 -0.70 -11.13
CA LYS A 260 9.52 -1.98 -10.44
C LYS A 260 8.71 -2.94 -11.30
N VAL A 261 9.20 -4.16 -11.49
CA VAL A 261 8.49 -5.27 -12.12
C VAL A 261 8.31 -6.37 -11.09
N THR A 262 7.08 -6.83 -10.90
CA THR A 262 6.75 -7.82 -9.86
C THR A 262 6.84 -9.26 -10.38
N SER A 263 6.95 -10.23 -9.47
CA SER A 263 6.92 -11.65 -9.83
C SER A 263 5.67 -12.06 -10.62
N GLU A 264 4.52 -11.43 -10.35
CA GLU A 264 3.29 -11.70 -11.10
C GLU A 264 3.40 -11.29 -12.56
N GLU A 265 4.05 -10.15 -12.84
CA GLU A 265 4.30 -9.70 -14.19
C GLU A 265 5.33 -10.58 -14.88
N ILE A 266 6.44 -10.90 -14.22
CA ILE A 266 7.49 -11.77 -14.74
C ILE A 266 6.90 -13.11 -15.18
N ARG A 267 6.03 -13.71 -14.36
CA ARG A 267 5.37 -15.00 -14.65
C ARG A 267 4.42 -14.99 -15.85
N LYS A 268 3.93 -13.82 -16.30
CA LYS A 268 3.07 -13.73 -17.50
C LYS A 268 3.84 -14.07 -18.79
N GLN A 269 5.17 -14.08 -18.76
CA GLN A 269 6.01 -14.43 -19.90
C GLN A 269 6.90 -15.63 -19.56
N PRO A 270 6.76 -16.76 -20.28
CA PRO A 270 7.63 -17.92 -20.11
C PRO A 270 8.96 -17.67 -20.85
N VAL A 271 9.78 -16.77 -20.32
CA VAL A 271 11.12 -16.49 -20.84
C VAL A 271 12.17 -17.25 -20.05
N GLY A 272 13.23 -17.72 -20.73
CA GLY A 272 14.37 -18.37 -20.06
C GLY A 272 15.33 -17.37 -19.39
N ASN A 273 15.22 -16.08 -19.70
CA ASN A 273 16.04 -15.03 -19.12
C ASN A 273 15.13 -13.95 -18.49
N PRO A 274 15.28 -13.65 -17.19
CA PRO A 274 14.42 -12.70 -16.50
C PRO A 274 14.51 -11.27 -17.04
N LEU A 275 15.63 -10.90 -17.67
CA LEU A 275 15.78 -9.58 -18.31
C LEU A 275 14.79 -9.41 -19.46
N LEU A 276 14.50 -10.47 -20.23
CA LEU A 276 13.51 -10.40 -21.31
C LEU A 276 12.11 -10.08 -20.79
N ALA A 277 11.80 -10.46 -19.54
CA ALA A 277 10.50 -10.15 -18.92
C ALA A 277 10.32 -8.65 -18.61
N LEU A 278 11.39 -7.86 -18.67
CA LEU A 278 11.34 -6.40 -18.47
C LEU A 278 11.03 -5.66 -19.79
N GLN A 279 11.13 -6.33 -20.93
CA GLN A 279 10.96 -5.71 -22.25
C GLN A 279 9.54 -5.15 -22.38
N GLY A 280 9.45 -3.85 -22.69
CA GLY A 280 8.17 -3.15 -22.82
C GLY A 280 7.43 -2.88 -21.51
N ARG A 281 7.98 -3.27 -20.35
CA ARG A 281 7.39 -3.02 -19.02
C ARG A 281 8.07 -1.89 -18.28
N VAL A 282 9.35 -1.66 -18.54
CA VAL A 282 10.12 -0.56 -17.95
C VAL A 282 10.38 0.51 -19.01
N PRO A 283 9.84 1.73 -18.86
CA PRO A 283 10.12 2.84 -19.77
C PRO A 283 11.61 3.23 -19.78
N GLY A 284 12.16 3.45 -20.97
CA GLY A 284 13.57 3.80 -21.15
C GLY A 284 14.54 2.62 -21.05
N LEU A 285 14.04 1.39 -20.99
CA LEU A 285 14.84 0.17 -21.01
C LEU A 285 14.81 -0.45 -22.40
N PHE A 286 15.99 -0.59 -23.00
CA PHE A 286 16.18 -1.27 -24.29
C PHE A 286 16.85 -2.61 -24.07
N ILE A 287 16.19 -3.67 -24.50
CA ILE A 287 16.63 -5.06 -24.33
C ILE A 287 16.69 -5.68 -25.71
N THR A 288 17.89 -6.09 -26.11
CA THR A 288 18.13 -6.71 -27.42
C THR A 288 18.77 -8.07 -27.23
N GLN A 289 18.15 -9.10 -27.80
CA GLN A 289 18.72 -10.45 -27.81
C GLN A 289 19.87 -10.49 -28.82
N ALA A 290 21.04 -11.01 -28.42
CA ALA A 290 22.21 -11.05 -29.29
C ALA A 290 22.05 -12.04 -30.47
N ASN A 291 21.28 -13.11 -30.27
CA ASN A 291 20.99 -14.14 -31.27
C ASN A 291 19.64 -14.82 -30.97
N GLY A 292 19.16 -15.67 -31.89
CA GLY A 292 17.91 -16.42 -31.70
C GLY A 292 18.06 -17.68 -30.83
N LEU A 293 19.20 -17.88 -30.16
CA LEU A 293 19.46 -19.10 -29.40
C LEU A 293 18.86 -18.99 -27.98
N PRO A 294 18.15 -20.02 -27.49
CA PRO A 294 17.77 -20.12 -26.08
C PRO A 294 19.01 -20.06 -25.18
N GLY A 295 18.97 -19.22 -24.14
CA GLY A 295 20.13 -19.01 -23.26
C GLY A 295 21.22 -18.08 -23.84
N GLY A 296 21.03 -17.56 -25.05
CA GLY A 296 21.89 -16.53 -25.62
C GLY A 296 21.90 -15.25 -24.79
N GLY A 297 23.02 -14.52 -24.86
CA GLY A 297 23.21 -13.25 -24.16
C GLY A 297 22.18 -12.21 -24.56
N VAL A 298 21.84 -11.37 -23.59
CA VAL A 298 20.94 -10.24 -23.77
C VAL A 298 21.72 -8.97 -23.42
N THR A 299 21.67 -8.00 -24.32
CA THR A 299 22.23 -6.67 -24.09
C THR A 299 21.13 -5.77 -23.55
N VAL A 300 21.42 -5.06 -22.45
CA VAL A 300 20.48 -4.15 -21.80
C VAL A 300 21.07 -2.75 -21.79
N ARG A 301 20.26 -1.76 -22.14
CA ARG A 301 20.62 -0.34 -22.08
C ARG A 301 19.52 0.44 -21.36
N ILE A 302 19.93 1.28 -20.41
CA ILE A 302 19.04 2.16 -19.66
C ILE A 302 19.25 3.59 -20.16
N GLN A 303 18.19 4.24 -20.62
CA GLN A 303 18.18 5.60 -21.19
C GLN A 303 19.07 5.81 -22.43
N GLY A 304 19.58 4.74 -23.06
CA GLY A 304 20.34 4.80 -24.31
C GLY A 304 21.80 4.42 -24.14
N GLN A 305 22.66 4.92 -25.05
CA GLN A 305 24.10 4.65 -25.04
C GLN A 305 24.85 5.84 -24.41
N ASN A 306 25.38 5.63 -23.20
CA ASN A 306 26.07 6.69 -22.44
C ASN A 306 27.56 6.84 -22.80
N SER A 307 28.13 5.90 -23.56
CA SER A 307 29.54 5.97 -23.97
C SER A 307 29.79 5.29 -25.31
N ILE A 308 30.70 5.87 -26.08
CA ILE A 308 31.12 5.44 -27.42
C ILE A 308 32.15 4.30 -27.31
N ALA A 309 33.03 4.33 -26.29
CA ALA A 309 34.18 3.44 -26.18
C ALA A 309 34.23 2.60 -24.89
N LYS A 310 33.62 3.09 -23.80
CA LYS A 310 33.49 2.32 -22.55
C LYS A 310 32.08 1.71 -22.53
N GLY A 311 31.94 0.45 -22.14
CA GLY A 311 30.65 -0.27 -22.21
C GLY A 311 29.47 0.51 -21.62
N SER A 312 28.28 0.28 -22.17
CA SER A 312 27.02 0.93 -21.74
C SER A 312 26.12 0.00 -20.91
N ASP A 313 26.67 -1.12 -20.44
CA ASP A 313 25.92 -2.10 -19.66
C ASP A 313 25.62 -1.57 -18.24
N PRO A 314 24.41 -1.83 -17.71
CA PRO A 314 24.03 -1.45 -16.36
C PRO A 314 24.66 -2.37 -15.33
N LEU A 315 24.77 -1.93 -14.07
CA LEU A 315 25.17 -2.80 -12.96
C LEU A 315 24.03 -3.77 -12.59
N TYR A 316 24.32 -5.05 -12.45
CA TYR A 316 23.36 -6.03 -11.91
C TYR A 316 23.64 -6.26 -10.43
N VAL A 317 22.60 -6.32 -9.61
CA VAL A 317 22.69 -6.61 -8.18
C VAL A 317 21.62 -7.64 -7.84
N ILE A 318 22.02 -8.76 -7.24
CA ILE A 318 21.11 -9.83 -6.84
C ILE A 318 21.20 -9.97 -5.33
N ASP A 319 20.09 -9.76 -4.64
CA ASP A 319 20.00 -9.82 -3.18
C ASP A 319 21.11 -8.99 -2.47
N GLY A 320 21.43 -7.84 -3.04
CA GLY A 320 22.46 -6.93 -2.53
C GLY A 320 23.90 -7.23 -2.99
N VAL A 321 24.14 -8.35 -3.68
CA VAL A 321 25.46 -8.72 -4.21
C VAL A 321 25.62 -8.21 -5.65
N PRO A 322 26.64 -7.40 -5.98
CA PRO A 322 26.86 -6.93 -7.34
C PRO A 322 27.42 -8.03 -8.24
N TYR A 323 26.84 -8.20 -9.42
CA TYR A 323 27.28 -9.10 -10.47
C TYR A 323 27.88 -8.31 -11.63
N ILE A 324 28.94 -8.87 -12.22
CA ILE A 324 29.56 -8.27 -13.41
C ILE A 324 28.61 -8.37 -14.59
N SER A 325 28.41 -7.24 -15.25
CA SER A 325 27.56 -7.09 -16.44
C SER A 325 28.20 -7.63 -17.71
N GLN A 326 29.46 -8.09 -17.60
CA GLN A 326 30.17 -8.68 -18.71
C GLN A 326 29.53 -10.01 -19.10
N LEU A 327 29.34 -10.15 -20.40
CA LEU A 327 29.02 -11.43 -21.00
C LEU A 327 30.10 -12.44 -20.60
N LEU A 328 29.67 -13.66 -20.24
CA LEU A 328 30.58 -14.73 -19.87
C LEU A 328 31.55 -15.03 -21.02
N PRO A 329 32.77 -15.53 -20.70
CA PRO A 329 33.72 -15.96 -21.72
C PRO A 329 33.04 -16.87 -22.74
N ASN A 330 33.35 -16.63 -24.01
CA ASN A 330 32.80 -17.32 -25.16
C ASN A 330 33.02 -18.84 -25.01
N TYR A 331 31.97 -19.59 -24.69
CA TYR A 331 31.97 -21.05 -24.80
C TYR A 331 31.74 -21.32 -26.28
N GLY A 332 32.73 -21.90 -26.95
CA GLY A 332 32.86 -21.90 -28.41
C GLY A 332 31.59 -22.23 -29.21
N SER A 333 31.58 -21.81 -30.46
CA SER A 333 30.46 -21.99 -31.38
C SER A 333 29.96 -23.43 -31.44
N VAL A 334 28.66 -23.62 -31.16
CA VAL A 334 27.96 -24.91 -31.27
C VAL A 334 27.93 -25.43 -32.72
N LEU A 335 28.17 -24.57 -33.71
CA LEU A 335 28.14 -24.91 -35.14
C LEU A 335 29.52 -24.77 -35.82
N GLY A 336 30.62 -24.82 -35.07
CA GLY A 336 31.98 -24.67 -35.62
C GLY A 336 32.34 -23.22 -36.00
N THR A 337 33.43 -23.03 -36.73
CA THR A 337 34.03 -21.70 -37.02
C THR A 337 33.09 -20.69 -37.71
N SER A 338 32.02 -21.16 -38.34
CA SER A 338 30.99 -20.37 -39.05
C SER A 338 29.70 -20.13 -38.25
N GLY A 339 29.61 -20.66 -37.02
CA GLY A 339 28.41 -20.59 -36.19
C GLY A 339 28.31 -19.35 -35.29
N ALA A 340 27.08 -19.04 -34.89
CA ALA A 340 26.82 -18.01 -33.90
C ALA A 340 27.40 -18.40 -32.52
N PHE A 341 28.27 -17.55 -31.98
CA PHE A 341 28.83 -17.73 -30.65
C PHE A 341 27.76 -17.60 -29.56
N ILE A 342 27.77 -18.52 -28.59
CA ILE A 342 26.93 -18.41 -27.39
C ILE A 342 27.70 -17.56 -26.37
N THR A 343 27.51 -16.26 -26.50
CA THR A 343 27.96 -15.31 -25.50
C THR A 343 26.89 -15.24 -24.42
N GLY A 344 27.07 -15.96 -23.30
CA GLY A 344 26.09 -16.02 -22.20
C GLY A 344 26.10 -14.75 -21.34
N ASN A 345 25.04 -14.53 -20.56
CA ASN A 345 25.01 -13.52 -19.50
C ASN A 345 24.77 -14.24 -18.16
N PRO A 346 25.46 -13.92 -17.05
CA PRO A 346 25.22 -14.57 -15.76
C PRO A 346 23.75 -14.57 -15.31
N MET A 347 22.92 -13.66 -15.83
CA MET A 347 21.47 -13.62 -15.56
C MET A 347 20.67 -14.77 -16.19
N SER A 348 21.21 -15.52 -17.17
CA SER A 348 20.53 -16.68 -17.75
C SER A 348 20.50 -17.90 -16.82
N PHE A 349 21.29 -17.91 -15.75
CA PHE A 349 21.29 -18.97 -14.73
C PHE A 349 20.24 -18.77 -13.64
N ILE A 350 19.54 -17.63 -13.63
CA ILE A 350 18.53 -17.32 -12.63
C ILE A 350 17.17 -17.71 -13.20
N ASN A 351 16.52 -18.66 -12.54
CA ASN A 351 15.17 -19.04 -12.89
C ASN A 351 14.21 -17.86 -12.58
N PRO A 352 13.44 -17.35 -13.57
CA PRO A 352 12.46 -16.29 -13.33
C PRO A 352 11.40 -16.65 -12.28
N ALA A 353 11.16 -17.94 -12.04
CA ALA A 353 10.24 -18.40 -11.00
C ALA A 353 10.73 -18.07 -9.58
N ASP A 354 12.03 -17.90 -9.38
CA ASP A 354 12.64 -17.63 -8.07
C ASP A 354 12.73 -16.13 -7.77
N ILE A 355 12.38 -15.27 -8.73
CA ILE A 355 12.43 -13.81 -8.58
C ILE A 355 11.15 -13.29 -7.93
N GLU A 356 11.29 -12.48 -6.88
CA GLU A 356 10.19 -11.77 -6.21
C GLU A 356 9.90 -10.43 -6.91
N SER A 357 10.95 -9.65 -7.20
CA SER A 357 10.84 -8.39 -7.93
C SER A 357 12.15 -8.00 -8.61
N ILE A 358 12.02 -7.15 -9.63
CA ILE A 358 13.14 -6.51 -10.30
C ILE A 358 12.93 -5.00 -10.25
N GLU A 359 13.90 -4.28 -9.69
CA GLU A 359 13.92 -2.82 -9.62
C GLU A 359 15.00 -2.25 -10.56
N VAL A 360 14.60 -1.37 -11.47
CA VAL A 360 15.49 -0.72 -12.44
C VAL A 360 15.70 0.73 -12.03
N LEU A 361 16.91 1.04 -11.58
CA LEU A 361 17.35 2.37 -11.16
C LEU A 361 17.88 3.12 -12.38
N LYS A 362 17.16 4.17 -12.79
CA LYS A 362 17.43 4.88 -14.04
C LYS A 362 18.16 6.20 -13.86
N ASP A 363 18.10 6.78 -12.68
CA ASP A 363 18.62 8.11 -12.40
C ASP A 363 19.78 8.08 -11.39
N ALA A 364 20.59 9.13 -11.41
CA ALA A 364 21.77 9.28 -10.54
C ALA A 364 21.44 9.23 -9.05
N ASP A 365 20.27 9.73 -8.63
CA ASP A 365 19.84 9.69 -7.23
C ASP A 365 19.57 8.26 -6.76
N ALA A 366 18.93 7.46 -7.63
CA ALA A 366 18.67 6.05 -7.33
C ALA A 366 19.98 5.22 -7.34
N THR A 367 20.91 5.52 -8.24
CA THR A 367 22.16 4.77 -8.39
C THR A 367 23.30 5.23 -7.49
N ALA A 368 23.14 6.35 -6.77
CA ALA A 368 24.19 6.99 -5.97
C ALA A 368 24.92 6.03 -5.02
N ILE A 369 24.21 5.04 -4.47
CA ILE A 369 24.77 4.06 -3.54
C ILE A 369 25.83 3.15 -4.20
N TYR A 370 25.68 2.89 -5.50
CA TYR A 370 26.59 2.03 -6.26
C TYR A 370 27.70 2.80 -6.97
N GLY A 371 27.65 4.13 -6.92
CA GLY A 371 28.67 5.03 -7.46
C GLY A 371 28.93 4.85 -8.96
N SER A 372 30.20 4.96 -9.36
CA SER A 372 30.62 4.91 -10.77
C SER A 372 30.26 3.61 -11.50
N ARG A 373 30.06 2.51 -10.76
CA ARG A 373 29.66 1.21 -11.32
C ARG A 373 28.24 1.23 -11.89
N ALA A 374 27.38 2.11 -11.39
CA ALA A 374 26.00 2.28 -11.83
C ALA A 374 25.80 3.59 -12.62
N ALA A 375 26.87 4.12 -13.24
CA ALA A 375 26.79 5.29 -14.11
C ALA A 375 25.87 5.07 -15.32
N ASN A 376 25.69 3.81 -15.75
CA ASN A 376 24.76 3.40 -16.81
C ASN A 376 23.41 2.89 -16.28
N GLY A 377 23.09 3.16 -15.01
CA GLY A 377 21.94 2.58 -14.33
C GLY A 377 22.28 1.28 -13.57
N ALA A 378 21.33 0.82 -12.75
CA ALA A 378 21.43 -0.43 -12.02
C ALA A 378 20.12 -1.23 -12.10
N ILE A 379 20.23 -2.55 -12.11
CA ILE A 379 19.12 -3.50 -12.07
C ILE A 379 19.29 -4.35 -10.83
N LEU A 380 18.36 -4.22 -9.90
CA LEU A 380 18.30 -4.96 -8.67
C LEU A 380 17.30 -6.09 -8.86
N ILE A 381 17.71 -7.30 -8.49
CA ILE A 381 16.90 -8.50 -8.54
C ILE A 381 16.78 -8.99 -7.10
N THR A 382 15.55 -9.08 -6.63
CA THR A 382 15.24 -9.63 -5.31
C THR A 382 14.67 -11.03 -5.50
N THR A 383 15.27 -12.03 -4.88
CA THR A 383 14.79 -13.42 -4.93
C THR A 383 13.74 -13.69 -3.85
N LYS A 384 12.90 -14.70 -4.09
CA LYS A 384 11.86 -15.12 -3.16
C LYS A 384 12.50 -15.77 -1.94
N ASN A 385 12.30 -15.14 -0.79
CA ASN A 385 12.69 -15.69 0.50
C ASN A 385 11.53 -16.43 1.19
N GLY A 386 11.86 -17.42 2.03
CA GLY A 386 10.89 -18.14 2.84
C GLY A 386 10.15 -17.21 3.79
N LYS A 387 8.81 -17.22 3.76
CA LYS A 387 7.98 -16.43 4.67
C LYS A 387 7.60 -17.27 5.90
N VAL A 388 7.64 -16.66 7.09
CA VAL A 388 7.21 -17.31 8.33
C VAL A 388 5.71 -17.61 8.24
N GLY A 389 5.31 -18.87 8.46
CA GLY A 389 3.92 -19.29 8.39
C GLY A 389 3.75 -20.70 7.82
N GLN A 390 2.60 -20.95 7.21
CA GLN A 390 2.27 -22.24 6.61
C GLN A 390 3.13 -22.51 5.38
N VAL A 391 3.64 -23.74 5.27
CA VAL A 391 4.41 -24.20 4.10
C VAL A 391 3.51 -24.19 2.86
N LYS A 392 3.92 -23.46 1.82
CA LYS A 392 3.25 -23.43 0.53
C LYS A 392 4.11 -24.13 -0.52
N ALA A 393 3.59 -25.19 -1.12
CA ALA A 393 4.22 -25.87 -2.25
C ALA A 393 3.53 -25.47 -3.55
N ASN A 394 4.30 -25.01 -4.53
CA ASN A 394 3.79 -24.66 -5.86
C ASN A 394 4.46 -25.54 -6.90
N LEU A 395 3.67 -26.25 -7.70
CA LEU A 395 4.13 -27.03 -8.84
C LEU A 395 3.73 -26.32 -10.13
N ASN A 396 4.69 -26.10 -11.03
CA ASN A 396 4.45 -25.51 -12.34
C ASN A 396 4.89 -26.51 -13.42
N VAL A 397 3.95 -26.95 -14.26
CA VAL A 397 4.21 -27.87 -15.36
C VAL A 397 3.90 -27.14 -16.66
N GLN A 398 4.90 -27.02 -17.54
CA GLN A 398 4.77 -26.35 -18.82
C GLN A 398 5.21 -27.30 -19.94
N THR A 399 4.49 -27.29 -21.05
CA THR A 399 4.83 -28.07 -22.26
C THR A 399 4.69 -27.16 -23.48
N GLY A 400 5.55 -27.31 -24.47
CA GLY A 400 5.59 -26.46 -25.65
C GLY A 400 6.31 -27.13 -26.81
N LEU A 401 5.90 -26.79 -28.04
CA LEU A 401 6.52 -27.25 -29.28
C LEU A 401 7.11 -26.03 -30.00
N GLY A 402 8.38 -26.11 -30.40
CA GLY A 402 9.07 -25.08 -31.18
C GLY A 402 9.28 -25.54 -32.61
N LYS A 403 8.97 -24.70 -33.59
CA LYS A 403 9.32 -24.91 -35.01
C LYS A 403 10.11 -23.71 -35.52
N VAL A 404 11.17 -23.97 -36.26
CA VAL A 404 11.95 -22.92 -36.93
C VAL A 404 11.03 -22.18 -37.91
N SER A 405 10.87 -20.86 -37.72
CA SER A 405 9.94 -20.05 -38.52
C SER A 405 10.37 -19.96 -39.98
N ASN A 406 11.68 -19.83 -40.25
CA ASN A 406 12.25 -19.73 -41.59
C ASN A 406 13.59 -20.45 -41.60
N LYS A 407 13.75 -21.38 -42.54
CA LYS A 407 15.07 -21.90 -42.91
C LYS A 407 15.59 -21.05 -44.06
N LEU A 408 16.90 -20.83 -44.10
CA LEU A 408 17.53 -20.26 -45.30
C LEU A 408 17.22 -21.20 -46.48
N PRO A 409 16.79 -20.67 -47.64
CA PRO A 409 16.73 -21.48 -48.85
C PRO A 409 18.16 -21.84 -49.22
N LEU A 410 18.55 -23.08 -48.94
CA LEU A 410 19.84 -23.62 -49.33
C LEU A 410 19.69 -24.22 -50.74
N LEU A 411 20.79 -24.22 -51.48
CA LEU A 411 20.85 -24.86 -52.78
C LEU A 411 20.64 -26.37 -52.59
N ASN A 412 19.83 -26.99 -53.44
CA ASN A 412 19.84 -28.45 -53.56
C ASN A 412 21.15 -28.93 -54.23
N LEU A 413 21.46 -30.23 -54.20
CA LEU A 413 22.73 -30.75 -54.74
C LEU A 413 22.97 -30.31 -56.19
N LYS A 414 21.93 -30.32 -57.02
CA LYS A 414 22.05 -29.92 -58.44
C LYS A 414 22.40 -28.45 -58.58
N GLU A 415 21.73 -27.60 -57.82
CA GLU A 415 21.98 -26.16 -57.80
C GLU A 415 23.39 -25.84 -57.25
N TYR A 416 23.83 -26.56 -56.22
CA TYR A 416 25.18 -26.44 -55.67
C TYR A 416 26.25 -26.84 -56.69
N LEU A 417 26.09 -28.02 -57.32
CA LEU A 417 27.01 -28.50 -58.36
C LEU A 417 27.03 -27.56 -59.57
N GLN A 418 25.85 -27.09 -60.01
CA GLN A 418 25.75 -26.13 -61.11
C GLN A 418 26.50 -24.84 -60.79
N MET A 419 26.32 -24.28 -59.60
CA MET A 419 27.03 -23.09 -59.14
C MET A 419 28.55 -23.33 -59.10
N ARG A 420 29.00 -24.51 -58.65
CA ARG A 420 30.43 -24.87 -58.62
C ARG A 420 31.02 -25.02 -60.02
N TYR A 421 30.33 -25.68 -60.95
CA TYR A 421 30.74 -25.76 -62.35
C TYR A 421 30.77 -24.39 -63.02
N GLU A 422 29.80 -23.51 -62.72
CA GLU A 422 29.75 -22.15 -63.25
C GLU A 422 30.91 -21.30 -62.72
N ALA A 423 31.24 -21.39 -61.43
CA ALA A 423 32.37 -20.69 -60.83
C ALA A 423 33.70 -21.07 -61.49
N LEU A 424 33.99 -22.37 -61.61
CA LEU A 424 35.22 -22.86 -62.27
C LEU A 424 35.27 -22.48 -63.75
N ARG A 425 34.13 -22.52 -64.45
CA ARG A 425 34.03 -22.10 -65.85
C ARG A 425 34.31 -20.60 -66.01
N ASN A 426 33.80 -19.77 -65.11
CA ASN A 426 34.02 -18.32 -65.13
C ASN A 426 35.49 -17.95 -64.88
N ASP A 427 36.18 -18.74 -64.05
CA ASP A 427 37.61 -18.59 -63.77
C ASP A 427 38.51 -19.33 -64.78
N ALA A 428 37.92 -19.99 -65.79
CA ALA A 428 38.62 -20.83 -66.78
C ALA A 428 39.48 -21.96 -66.17
N LEU A 429 39.06 -22.49 -65.03
CA LEU A 429 39.73 -23.55 -64.28
C LEU A 429 39.09 -24.92 -64.56
N ILE A 430 39.91 -25.97 -64.60
CA ILE A 430 39.48 -27.36 -64.76
C ILE A 430 39.54 -28.04 -63.38
N PRO A 431 38.44 -28.64 -62.87
CA PRO A 431 38.44 -29.30 -61.58
C PRO A 431 39.41 -30.49 -61.53
N SER A 432 40.15 -30.60 -60.44
CA SER A 432 41.10 -31.68 -60.16
C SER A 432 40.76 -32.41 -58.87
N SER A 433 41.06 -33.70 -58.84
CA SER A 433 40.96 -34.57 -57.66
C SER A 433 42.26 -34.61 -56.84
N ASP A 434 43.32 -33.91 -57.25
CA ASP A 434 44.60 -33.91 -56.56
C ASP A 434 44.67 -32.83 -55.46
N PRO A 435 44.76 -33.20 -54.16
CA PRO A 435 44.87 -32.25 -53.06
C PRO A 435 46.21 -31.49 -53.00
N ILE A 436 47.20 -31.87 -53.83
CA ILE A 436 48.53 -31.26 -53.91
C ILE A 436 48.71 -30.53 -55.25
N ALA A 437 47.63 -30.25 -55.97
CA ALA A 437 47.70 -29.48 -57.20
C ALA A 437 48.41 -28.14 -56.98
N SER A 438 49.21 -27.71 -57.96
CA SER A 438 50.01 -26.47 -57.88
C SER A 438 49.18 -25.21 -57.68
N ASP A 439 47.88 -25.29 -57.96
CA ASP A 439 46.89 -24.24 -57.70
C ASP A 439 45.86 -24.77 -56.69
N PRO A 440 45.76 -24.20 -55.47
CA PRO A 440 44.81 -24.63 -54.46
C PRO A 440 43.34 -24.38 -54.85
N TYR A 441 43.06 -23.57 -55.88
CA TYR A 441 41.70 -23.26 -56.32
C TYR A 441 41.11 -24.30 -57.28
N ILE A 442 41.90 -25.24 -57.80
CA ILE A 442 41.42 -26.30 -58.71
C ILE A 442 41.08 -27.61 -58.00
N TYR A 443 41.43 -27.77 -56.72
CA TYR A 443 41.05 -28.95 -55.95
C TYR A 443 39.55 -28.91 -55.63
N ALA A 444 38.78 -29.77 -56.32
CA ALA A 444 37.33 -29.82 -56.25
C ALA A 444 36.87 -31.26 -55.97
N PRO A 445 37.08 -31.76 -54.73
CA PRO A 445 36.69 -33.12 -54.36
C PRO A 445 35.17 -33.33 -54.46
N ASP A 446 34.39 -32.27 -54.28
CA ASP A 446 32.94 -32.24 -54.44
C ASP A 446 32.46 -32.51 -55.88
N LEU A 447 33.27 -32.21 -56.89
CA LEU A 447 32.94 -32.47 -58.30
C LEU A 447 33.59 -33.74 -58.86
N THR A 448 34.69 -34.19 -58.24
CA THR A 448 35.57 -35.21 -58.84
C THR A 448 35.70 -36.50 -58.02
N ILE A 449 35.53 -36.44 -56.70
CA ILE A 449 35.76 -37.56 -55.79
C ILE A 449 34.47 -37.99 -55.10
N TRP A 450 33.65 -37.04 -54.66
CA TRP A 450 32.41 -37.30 -53.93
C TRP A 450 31.29 -37.73 -54.88
N ASP A 451 30.36 -38.53 -54.36
CA ASP A 451 29.18 -38.93 -55.12
C ASP A 451 28.29 -37.70 -55.37
N THR A 452 28.10 -37.38 -56.65
CA THR A 452 27.29 -36.25 -57.12
C THR A 452 25.81 -36.58 -57.26
N THR A 453 25.41 -37.80 -56.88
CA THR A 453 24.04 -38.31 -57.01
C THR A 453 23.39 -38.67 -55.69
N HIS A 454 24.17 -38.79 -54.60
CA HIS A 454 23.65 -39.03 -53.25
C HIS A 454 23.69 -37.76 -52.40
N GLU A 455 22.54 -37.41 -51.82
CA GLU A 455 22.46 -36.41 -50.75
C GLU A 455 22.54 -37.10 -49.38
N THR A 456 23.11 -36.43 -48.37
CA THR A 456 23.22 -36.91 -46.98
C THR A 456 22.10 -36.42 -46.06
N ASP A 457 21.03 -35.86 -46.62
CA ASP A 457 19.92 -35.24 -45.87
C ASP A 457 18.74 -36.19 -45.58
#